data_AF-A0A853JIC3-F1
#
_entry.id   AF-A0A853JIC3-F1
#
_cell.length_a   1.000
_cell.length_b   1.000
_cell.length_c   1.000
_cell.angle_alpha   90.00
_cell.angle_beta   90.00
_cell.angle_gamma   90.00
#
_symmetry.space_group_name_H-M   'P 1'
#
loop_
_entity.id
_entity.type
_entity.pdbx_description
1 polymer ?
#
loop_
_entity_poly.entity_id
_entity_poly.type
_entity_poly.pdbx_seq_one_letter_code
_entity_poly.pdbx_strand_id
1 'polypeptide(L)'
;MAATLRARVGESLEPARIADVLVSILREIQAALVPVMGSHGFALIYRRSLYLSATLGPLMTSLSDQEGAPGTPDFDALRSAVAQHSGVDAISNGASLLQTIHDLLVTLVGLSLTERLLRSVRANHSSGPPAPDNSS
;
A
#
# COMPACT_ATOMS: atom_id res chain seq x y z
N MET A 1 9.31 3.52 1.46
CA MET A 1 7.98 3.11 2.00
C MET A 1 7.97 1.71 2.62
N ALA A 2 8.87 0.81 2.20
CA ALA A 2 9.01 -0.54 2.79
C ALA A 2 9.14 -0.57 4.33
N ALA A 3 9.89 0.39 4.91
CA ALA A 3 10.05 0.50 6.35
C ALA A 3 8.74 0.82 7.09
N THR A 4 7.83 1.59 6.47
CA THR A 4 6.53 1.95 7.04
C THR A 4 5.64 0.73 7.24
N LEU A 5 5.62 -0.19 6.26
CA LEU A 5 4.88 -1.45 6.38
C LEU A 5 5.40 -2.27 7.56
N ARG A 6 6.72 -2.51 7.62
CA ARG A 6 7.35 -3.28 8.71
C ARG A 6 7.09 -2.65 10.08
N ALA A 7 7.23 -1.33 10.19
CA ALA A 7 6.98 -0.62 11.44
C ALA A 7 5.52 -0.74 11.91
N ARG A 8 4.54 -0.71 11.00
CA ARG A 8 3.11 -0.84 11.36
C ARG A 8 2.66 -2.28 11.60
N VAL A 9 3.26 -3.25 10.91
CA VAL A 9 3.01 -4.68 11.15
C VAL A 9 3.59 -5.12 12.51
N GLY A 10 4.73 -4.56 12.91
CA GLY A 10 5.46 -4.97 14.10
C GLY A 10 6.08 -6.36 13.92
N GLU A 11 6.05 -7.17 14.97
CA GLU A 11 6.60 -8.55 14.96
C GLU A 11 5.63 -9.60 14.39
N SER A 12 4.46 -9.18 13.90
CA SER A 12 3.44 -10.09 13.38
C SER A 12 3.84 -10.69 12.04
N LEU A 13 3.80 -12.02 11.95
CA LEU A 13 3.91 -12.77 10.69
C LEU A 13 2.57 -13.34 10.21
N GLU A 14 1.47 -12.90 10.82
CA GLU A 14 0.13 -13.30 10.38
C GLU A 14 -0.22 -12.66 9.02
N PRO A 15 -0.44 -13.45 7.95
CA PRO A 15 -0.62 -12.92 6.59
C PRO A 15 -1.83 -11.99 6.45
N ALA A 16 -2.94 -12.29 7.13
CA ALA A 16 -4.14 -11.45 7.06
C ALA A 16 -3.88 -10.08 7.70
N ARG A 17 -3.29 -10.03 8.90
CA ARG A 17 -2.85 -8.75 9.49
C ARG A 17 -1.90 -7.96 8.59
N ILE A 18 -0.95 -8.62 7.92
CA ILE A 18 -0.03 -7.94 6.98
C ILE A 18 -0.80 -7.36 5.79
N ALA A 19 -1.73 -8.12 5.22
CA ALA A 19 -2.60 -7.69 4.12
C ALA A 19 -3.44 -6.46 4.53
N ASP A 20 -3.99 -6.46 5.75
CA ASP A 20 -4.78 -5.36 6.30
C ASP A 20 -3.97 -4.08 6.42
N VAL A 21 -2.76 -4.18 6.96
CA VAL A 21 -1.85 -3.03 7.10
C VAL A 21 -1.44 -2.52 5.73
N LEU A 22 -1.12 -3.39 4.79
CA LEU A 22 -0.76 -3.02 3.42
C LEU A 22 -1.90 -2.25 2.73
N VAL A 23 -3.13 -2.77 2.79
CA VAL A 23 -4.30 -2.13 2.20
C VAL A 23 -4.61 -0.80 2.88
N SER A 24 -4.47 -0.71 4.20
CA SER A 24 -4.63 0.54 4.93
C SER A 24 -3.65 1.61 4.43
N ILE A 25 -2.36 1.26 4.28
CA ILE A 25 -1.35 2.17 3.71
C ILE A 25 -1.73 2.59 2.27
N LEU A 26 -2.16 1.65 1.43
CA LEU A 26 -2.54 1.96 0.05
C LEU A 26 -3.75 2.91 -0.04
N ARG A 27 -4.74 2.75 0.83
CA ARG A 27 -5.88 3.67 0.95
C ARG A 27 -5.44 5.06 1.40
N GLU A 28 -4.52 5.17 2.35
CA GLU A 28 -3.96 6.45 2.77
C GLU A 28 -3.16 7.13 1.65
N ILE A 29 -2.37 6.36 0.89
CA ILE A 29 -1.67 6.86 -0.31
C ILE A 29 -2.69 7.36 -1.33
N GLN A 30 -3.73 6.58 -1.63
CA GLN A 30 -4.79 6.97 -2.56
C GLN A 30 -5.42 8.30 -2.12
N ALA A 31 -5.81 8.43 -0.85
CA ALA A 31 -6.41 9.64 -0.31
C ALA A 31 -5.49 10.87 -0.42
N ALA A 32 -4.17 10.69 -0.27
CA ALA A 32 -3.19 11.75 -0.42
C ALA A 32 -2.95 12.15 -1.89
N LEU A 33 -3.06 11.20 -2.82
CA LEU A 33 -2.73 11.41 -4.23
C LEU A 33 -3.92 11.86 -5.08
N VAL A 34 -5.13 11.37 -4.81
CA VAL A 34 -6.34 11.71 -5.57
C VAL A 34 -6.55 13.22 -5.71
N PRO A 35 -6.34 14.07 -4.69
CA PRO A 35 -6.47 15.53 -4.84
C PRO A 35 -5.44 16.18 -5.77
N VAL A 36 -4.30 15.52 -6.01
CA VAL A 36 -3.19 16.08 -6.82
C VAL A 36 -3.25 15.60 -8.27
N MET A 37 -3.55 14.32 -8.49
CA MET A 37 -3.45 13.68 -9.81
C MET A 37 -4.74 12.97 -10.26
N GLY A 38 -5.81 13.03 -9.44
CA GLY A 38 -7.07 12.37 -9.71
C GLY A 38 -7.06 10.87 -9.42
N SER A 39 -8.26 10.28 -9.35
CA SER A 39 -8.46 8.83 -9.15
C SER A 39 -7.87 8.00 -10.28
N HIS A 40 -8.01 8.46 -11.52
CA HIS A 40 -7.46 7.77 -12.69
C HIS A 40 -5.93 7.76 -12.69
N GLY A 41 -5.30 8.87 -12.29
CA GLY A 41 -3.85 8.96 -12.18
C GLY A 41 -3.31 7.99 -11.12
N PHE A 42 -3.97 7.90 -9.97
CA PHE A 42 -3.61 6.92 -8.94
C PHE A 42 -3.76 5.47 -9.45
N ALA A 43 -4.88 5.14 -10.10
CA ALA A 43 -5.11 3.81 -10.65
C ALA A 43 -4.02 3.39 -11.65
N LEU A 44 -3.56 4.31 -12.50
CA LEU A 44 -2.45 4.07 -13.43
C LEU A 44 -1.12 3.80 -12.71
N ILE A 45 -0.79 4.57 -11.67
CA ILE A 45 0.42 4.33 -10.87
C ILE A 45 0.33 2.98 -10.19
N TYR A 46 -0.81 2.66 -9.59
CA TYR A 46 -1.02 1.41 -8.90
C TYR A 46 -0.88 0.21 -9.86
N ARG A 47 -1.57 0.22 -11.01
CA ARG A 47 -1.41 -0.80 -12.06
C ARG A 47 0.04 -0.94 -12.55
N ARG A 48 0.71 0.19 -12.81
CA ARG A 48 2.12 0.18 -13.21
C ARG A 48 3.01 -0.40 -12.11
N SER A 49 2.72 -0.09 -10.85
CA SER A 49 3.47 -0.62 -9.72
C SER A 49 3.27 -2.13 -9.55
N LEU A 50 2.06 -2.65 -9.78
CA LEU A 50 1.78 -4.09 -9.81
C LEU A 50 2.54 -4.77 -10.96
N TYR A 51 2.51 -4.18 -12.16
CA TYR A 51 3.24 -4.71 -13.33
C TYR A 51 4.75 -4.73 -13.10
N LEU A 52 5.34 -3.67 -12.53
CA LEU A 52 6.76 -3.63 -12.23
C LEU A 52 7.13 -4.57 -11.06
N SER A 53 6.20 -4.72 -10.11
CA SER A 53 6.29 -5.69 -9.02
C SER A 53 5.97 -7.12 -9.49
N ALA A 54 5.57 -7.35 -10.74
CA ALA A 54 5.27 -8.68 -11.28
C ALA A 54 6.50 -9.57 -11.42
N THR A 55 7.71 -9.02 -11.22
CA THR A 55 8.93 -9.80 -10.99
C THR A 55 8.92 -10.60 -9.68
N LEU A 56 7.91 -10.41 -8.82
CA LEU A 56 7.77 -11.08 -7.51
C LEU A 56 6.95 -12.38 -7.53
N GLY A 57 6.38 -12.78 -8.68
CA GLY A 57 5.75 -14.09 -8.87
C GLY A 57 4.31 -14.08 -9.43
N PRO A 58 3.69 -15.26 -9.58
CA PRO A 58 2.40 -15.45 -10.29
C PRO A 58 1.23 -14.64 -9.74
N LEU A 59 1.25 -14.33 -8.44
CA LEU A 59 0.20 -13.59 -7.75
C LEU A 59 0.00 -12.18 -8.34
N MET A 60 1.09 -11.48 -8.69
CA MET A 60 1.01 -10.11 -9.20
C MET A 60 0.62 -10.06 -10.68
N THR A 61 0.98 -11.10 -11.44
CA THR A 61 0.50 -11.28 -12.81
C THR A 61 -1.02 -11.45 -12.84
N SER A 62 -1.57 -12.31 -11.97
CA SER A 62 -3.02 -12.53 -11.91
C SER A 62 -3.80 -11.27 -11.53
N LEU A 63 -3.33 -10.50 -10.54
CA LEU A 63 -3.96 -9.23 -10.16
C LEU A 63 -3.87 -8.18 -11.28
N SER A 64 -2.72 -8.07 -11.95
CA SER A 64 -2.54 -7.14 -13.07
C SER A 64 -3.46 -7.44 -14.25
N ASP A 65 -3.72 -8.72 -14.53
CA ASP A 65 -4.63 -9.17 -15.61
C ASP A 65 -6.10 -8.91 -15.26
N GLN A 66 -6.48 -9.04 -13.98
CA GLN A 66 -7.84 -8.73 -13.51
C GLN A 66 -8.13 -7.23 -13.46
N GLU A 67 -7.10 -6.39 -13.29
CA GLU A 67 -7.19 -4.92 -13.26
C GLU A 67 -7.30 -4.26 -14.66
N GLY A 68 -7.72 -5.02 -15.67
CA GLY A 68 -7.79 -4.59 -17.07
C GLY A 68 -8.76 -3.43 -17.34
N ALA A 69 -9.78 -3.23 -16.51
CA ALA A 69 -10.75 -2.15 -16.67
C ALA A 69 -10.27 -0.80 -16.08
N PRO A 70 -10.53 0.34 -16.73
CA PRO A 70 -10.29 1.65 -16.12
C PRO A 70 -11.24 1.85 -14.93
N GLY A 71 -10.74 1.73 -13.71
CA GLY A 71 -11.54 1.79 -12.48
C GLY A 71 -10.72 2.03 -11.21
N THR A 72 -11.43 2.10 -10.08
CA THR A 72 -10.82 2.16 -8.74
C THR A 72 -10.08 0.84 -8.48
N PRO A 73 -8.84 0.88 -7.95
CA PRO A 73 -8.11 -0.35 -7.64
C PRO A 73 -8.84 -1.21 -6.60
N ASP A 74 -8.88 -2.51 -6.85
CA ASP A 74 -9.53 -3.49 -5.97
C ASP A 74 -8.57 -3.93 -4.86
N PHE A 75 -8.60 -3.18 -3.77
CA PHE A 75 -7.78 -3.51 -2.60
C PHE A 75 -8.27 -4.75 -1.85
N ASP A 76 -9.53 -5.17 -2.02
CA ASP A 76 -10.04 -6.36 -1.34
C ASP A 76 -9.56 -7.63 -2.05
N ALA A 77 -9.43 -7.60 -3.39
CA ALA A 77 -8.74 -8.63 -4.15
C ALA A 77 -7.25 -8.70 -3.77
N LEU A 78 -6.56 -7.56 -3.66
CA LEU A 78 -5.17 -7.53 -3.19
C LEU A 78 -5.03 -8.12 -1.78
N ARG A 79 -5.91 -7.73 -0.85
CA ARG A 79 -5.92 -8.25 0.52
C ARG A 79 -6.01 -9.77 0.53
N SER A 80 -6.99 -10.29 -0.21
CA SER A 80 -7.25 -11.72 -0.29
C SER A 80 -6.06 -12.48 -0.87
N ALA A 81 -5.45 -11.94 -1.93
CA ALA A 81 -4.26 -12.53 -2.53
C ALA A 81 -3.07 -12.55 -1.55
N VAL A 82 -2.78 -11.42 -0.88
CA VAL A 82 -1.65 -11.34 0.08
C VAL A 82 -1.87 -12.26 1.29
N ALA A 83 -3.11 -12.39 1.76
CA ALA A 83 -3.45 -13.25 2.90
C ALA A 83 -3.29 -14.76 2.61
N GLN A 84 -3.24 -15.17 1.34
CA GLN A 84 -3.01 -16.58 0.93
C GLN A 84 -1.54 -16.99 0.98
N HIS A 85 -0.61 -16.05 1.15
CA HIS A 85 0.83 -16.30 1.16
C HIS A 85 1.38 -16.41 2.59
N SER A 86 2.63 -16.87 2.72
CA SER A 86 3.32 -16.84 4.01
C SER A 86 3.51 -15.40 4.51
N GLY A 87 3.61 -15.20 5.82
CA GLY A 87 3.82 -13.86 6.39
C GLY A 87 5.09 -13.17 5.88
N VAL A 88 6.15 -13.96 5.65
CA VAL A 88 7.42 -13.47 5.10
C VAL A 88 7.23 -12.97 3.66
N ASP A 89 6.55 -13.77 2.83
CA ASP A 89 6.26 -13.38 1.45
C ASP A 89 5.31 -12.18 1.41
N ALA A 90 4.28 -12.16 2.25
CA ALA A 90 3.33 -11.04 2.36
C ALA A 90 4.04 -9.72 2.71
N ILE A 91 4.96 -9.73 3.68
CA ILE A 91 5.77 -8.55 4.03
C ILE A 91 6.69 -8.15 2.88
N SER A 92 7.39 -9.12 2.29
CA SER A 92 8.34 -8.85 1.19
C SER A 92 7.64 -8.24 -0.02
N ASN A 93 6.54 -8.87 -0.46
CA ASN A 93 5.75 -8.45 -1.61
C ASN A 93 5.07 -7.10 -1.35
N GLY A 94 4.45 -6.92 -0.18
CA GLY A 94 3.83 -5.65 0.19
C GLY A 94 4.86 -4.51 0.30
N ALA A 95 6.04 -4.77 0.85
CA ALA A 95 7.09 -3.78 0.97
C ALA A 95 7.64 -3.35 -0.40
N SER A 96 7.80 -4.31 -1.32
CA SER A 96 8.27 -4.07 -2.68
C SER A 96 7.25 -3.27 -3.49
N LEU A 97 5.95 -3.60 -3.38
CA LEU A 97 4.88 -2.83 -4.02
C LEU A 97 4.87 -1.37 -3.56
N LEU A 98 4.89 -1.15 -2.25
CA LEU A 98 4.91 0.21 -1.68
C LEU A 98 6.16 0.99 -2.07
N GLN A 99 7.30 0.31 -2.19
CA GLN A 99 8.54 0.95 -2.65
C GLN A 99 8.45 1.32 -4.13
N THR A 100 7.92 0.43 -4.97
CA THR A 100 7.68 0.71 -6.40
C THR A 100 6.75 1.91 -6.59
N ILE A 101 5.68 2.04 -5.80
CA ILE A 101 4.80 3.21 -5.82
C ILE A 101 5.58 4.49 -5.47
N HIS A 102 6.41 4.46 -4.42
CA HIS A 102 7.24 5.60 -4.03
C HIS A 102 8.20 6.01 -5.15
N ASP A 103 8.91 5.06 -5.75
CA ASP A 103 9.88 5.33 -6.81
C ASP A 103 9.21 5.91 -8.08
N LEU A 104 8.02 5.39 -8.44
CA LEU A 104 7.22 5.93 -9.52
C LEU A 104 6.77 7.38 -9.22
N LEU A 105 6.33 7.66 -8.00
CA LEU A 105 5.96 9.03 -7.61
C LEU A 105 7.16 9.98 -7.66
N VAL A 106 8.32 9.57 -7.14
CA VAL A 106 9.55 10.36 -7.21
C VAL A 106 9.88 10.70 -8.66
N THR A 107 9.71 9.75 -9.58
CA THR A 107 9.98 9.94 -11.01
C THR A 107 8.95 10.85 -11.68
N LEU A 108 7.67 10.75 -11.33
CA LEU A 108 6.58 11.46 -12.00
C LEU A 108 6.35 12.89 -11.50
N VAL A 109 6.44 13.08 -10.18
CA VAL A 109 6.10 14.35 -9.52
C VAL A 109 7.27 14.97 -8.75
N GLY A 110 8.41 14.28 -8.70
CA GLY A 110 9.61 14.73 -8.00
C GLY A 110 9.66 14.28 -6.54
N LEU A 111 10.89 14.16 -6.02
CA LEU A 111 11.16 13.73 -4.65
C LEU A 111 10.48 14.65 -3.61
N SER A 112 10.62 15.97 -3.74
CA SER A 112 10.10 16.94 -2.77
C SER A 112 8.58 16.83 -2.59
N LEU A 113 7.83 16.67 -3.69
CA LEU A 113 6.38 16.55 -3.63
C LEU A 113 5.96 15.17 -3.10
N THR A 114 6.66 14.11 -3.53
CA THR A 114 6.43 12.74 -3.02
C THR A 114 6.59 12.67 -1.51
N GLU A 115 7.69 13.22 -0.98
CA GLU A 115 7.98 13.27 0.45
C GLU A 115 6.94 14.08 1.22
N ARG A 116 6.41 15.17 0.62
CA ARG A 116 5.35 15.97 1.23
C ARG A 116 4.02 15.21 1.29
N LEU A 117 3.63 14.55 0.21
CA LEU A 117 2.36 13.82 0.11
C LEU A 117 2.33 12.59 1.00
N LEU A 118 3.44 11.87 1.10
CA LEU A 118 3.54 10.64 1.89
C LEU A 118 3.91 10.87 3.34
N ARG A 119 4.16 12.12 3.76
CA ARG A 119 4.53 12.44 5.15
C ARG A 119 3.44 12.01 6.13
N SER A 120 2.17 12.30 5.84
CA SER A 120 1.03 11.91 6.68
C SER A 120 0.88 10.38 6.74
N VAL A 121 1.03 9.70 5.60
CA VAL A 121 1.00 8.24 5.52
C VAL A 121 2.12 7.62 6.37
N ARG A 122 3.30 8.22 6.45
CA ARG A 122 4.34 7.72 7.34
C ARG A 122 4.02 8.04 8.81
N ALA A 123 3.54 9.24 9.10
CA ALA A 123 3.27 9.70 10.47
C ALA A 123 2.10 8.98 11.17
N ASN A 124 1.16 8.40 10.42
CA ASN A 124 0.05 7.60 10.93
C ASN A 124 0.57 6.24 11.47
N HIS A 125 1.36 6.26 12.55
CA HIS A 125 1.97 5.05 13.12
C HIS A 125 1.07 4.29 14.08
N SER A 126 0.06 4.91 14.68
CA SER A 126 -0.96 4.25 15.51
C SER A 126 -1.89 5.34 16.04
N SER A 127 -3.09 5.48 15.49
CA SER A 127 -4.19 6.01 16.31
C SER A 127 -4.79 4.80 17.01
N GLY A 128 -4.20 4.41 18.14
CA GLY A 128 -4.90 3.56 19.10
C GLY A 128 -6.16 4.28 19.58
N PRO A 129 -7.23 3.56 19.94
CA PRO A 129 -8.44 4.19 20.45
C PRO A 129 -8.09 5.04 21.68
N PRO A 130 -8.66 6.24 21.86
CA PRO A 130 -8.49 6.99 23.09
C PRO A 130 -9.00 6.10 24.24
N ALA A 131 -8.12 5.81 25.20
CA ALA A 131 -8.53 5.15 26.43
C ALA A 131 -9.66 5.98 27.04
N PRO A 132 -10.81 5.39 27.40
CA PRO A 132 -11.83 6.14 28.12
C PRO A 132 -11.23 6.54 29.47
N ASP A 133 -11.08 7.84 29.67
CA ASP A 133 -10.81 8.47 30.95
C ASP A 133 -11.96 8.12 31.90
N ASN A 134 -11.84 6.99 32.59
CA ASN A 134 -12.61 6.66 33.77
C ASN A 134 -12.16 7.61 34.88
N SER A 135 -12.97 8.65 35.09
CA SER A 135 -12.89 9.56 36.22
C SER A 135 -13.28 8.83 37.51
N SER A 136 -12.47 8.97 38.56
CA SER A 136 -12.86 8.73 39.95
C SER A 136 -12.27 9.82 40.84
#